data_AF-A0A2M9GM62-F1
#
_entry.id   AF-A0A2M9GM62-F1
#
_cell.length_a   1.000
_cell.length_b   1.000
_cell.length_c   1.000
_cell.angle_alpha   90.00
_cell.angle_beta   90.00
_cell.angle_gamma   90.00
#
_symmetry.space_group_name_H-M   'P 1'
#
loop_
_entity.id
_entity.type
_entity.pdbx_description
1 polymer ?
#
loop_
_entity_poly.entity_id
_entity_poly.type
_entity_poly.pdbx_seq_one_letter_code
_entity_poly.pdbx_strand_id
1 'polypeptide(L)'
;MAKKQAATAARQEMSGMERLGLRVSSMINHPVAQAQRWVTIHRLDTDGEREWEEVLGVIAQTEELELTLNDDGSVTVRWEQQEVEVAGRGEIEYEPEEEAAPF
;
A
#
# COMPACT_ATOMS: atom_id res chain seq x y z
N MET A 1 27.10 -32.24 -27.53
CA MET A 1 26.60 -30.91 -27.95
C MET A 1 25.44 -30.51 -27.04
N ALA A 2 25.72 -29.84 -25.92
CA ALA A 2 24.70 -29.43 -24.95
C ALA A 2 24.05 -28.12 -25.41
N LYS A 3 22.77 -28.20 -25.79
CA LYS A 3 21.97 -27.07 -26.26
C LYS A 3 21.46 -26.34 -25.02
N LYS A 4 22.21 -25.32 -24.59
CA LYS A 4 21.83 -24.36 -23.55
C LYS A 4 20.49 -23.73 -23.95
N GLN A 5 19.41 -24.20 -23.33
CA GLN A 5 18.15 -23.48 -23.33
C GLN A 5 18.38 -22.22 -22.49
N ALA A 6 18.59 -21.10 -23.17
CA ALA A 6 18.34 -19.80 -22.58
C ALA A 6 16.85 -19.76 -22.26
N ALA A 7 16.50 -20.09 -21.01
CA ALA A 7 15.26 -19.64 -20.43
C ALA A 7 15.34 -18.11 -20.44
N THR A 8 14.87 -17.51 -21.54
CA THR A 8 14.44 -16.13 -21.54
C THR A 8 13.44 -16.07 -20.41
N ALA A 9 13.87 -15.53 -19.26
CA ALA A 9 12.97 -15.17 -18.21
C ALA A 9 11.92 -14.30 -18.89
N ALA A 10 10.75 -14.90 -19.13
CA ALA A 10 9.58 -14.17 -19.52
C ALA A 10 9.42 -13.17 -18.38
N ARG A 11 9.90 -11.94 -18.61
CA ARG A 11 9.53 -10.78 -17.84
C ARG A 11 8.03 -10.78 -18.02
N GLN A 12 7.31 -11.41 -17.09
CA GLN A 12 5.87 -11.43 -17.08
C GLN A 12 5.52 -9.95 -17.03
N GLU A 13 5.17 -9.40 -18.20
CA GLU A 13 4.83 -8.01 -18.32
C GLU A 13 3.60 -7.87 -17.44
N MET A 14 3.80 -7.27 -16.26
CA MET A 14 2.75 -7.10 -15.27
C MET A 14 1.53 -6.55 -15.98
N SER A 15 0.35 -7.14 -15.78
CA SER A 15 -0.89 -6.64 -16.35
C SER A 15 -1.07 -5.17 -16.00
N GLY A 16 -1.75 -4.39 -16.85
CA GLY A 16 -2.08 -2.98 -16.54
C GLY A 16 -2.72 -2.83 -15.17
N MET A 17 -3.58 -3.79 -14.80
CA MET A 17 -4.24 -3.87 -13.50
C MET A 17 -3.25 -4.06 -12.35
N GLU A 18 -2.31 -5.00 -12.48
CA GLU A 18 -1.32 -5.28 -11.44
C GLU A 18 -0.37 -4.09 -11.25
N ARG A 19 0.02 -3.42 -12.34
CA ARG A 19 0.86 -2.22 -12.28
C ARG A 19 0.14 -1.08 -11.57
N LEU A 20 -1.12 -0.83 -11.94
CA LEU A 20 -1.93 0.21 -11.33
C LEU A 20 -2.13 -0.08 -9.83
N GLY A 21 -2.53 -1.30 -9.48
CA GLY A 21 -2.72 -1.71 -8.10
C GLY A 21 -1.45 -1.57 -7.25
N LEU A 22 -0.29 -1.98 -7.76
CA LEU A 22 0.99 -1.79 -7.05
C LEU A 22 1.34 -0.32 -6.87
N ARG A 23 1.11 0.52 -7.89
CA ARG A 23 1.38 1.95 -7.79
C ARG A 23 0.49 2.59 -6.74
N VAL A 24 -0.81 2.33 -6.76
CA VAL A 24 -1.76 2.85 -5.76
C VAL A 24 -1.40 2.37 -4.36
N SER A 25 -1.09 1.08 -4.20
CA SER A 25 -0.61 0.54 -2.93
C SER A 25 0.67 1.23 -2.44
N SER A 26 1.62 1.47 -3.33
CA SER A 26 2.87 2.18 -3.00
C SER A 26 2.61 3.63 -2.59
N MET A 27 1.66 4.31 -3.25
CA MET A 27 1.24 5.66 -2.90
C MET A 27 0.60 5.69 -1.51
N ILE A 28 -0.32 4.77 -1.21
CA ILE A 28 -0.98 4.67 0.10
C ILE A 28 0.05 4.39 1.19
N ASN A 29 0.97 3.46 0.96
CA ASN A 29 2.00 3.08 1.93
C ASN A 29 3.14 4.10 2.07
N HIS A 30 3.14 5.18 1.28
CA HIS A 30 4.16 6.22 1.36
C HIS A 30 4.10 6.93 2.72
N PRO A 31 5.24 7.22 3.39
CA PRO A 31 5.23 7.81 4.74
C PRO A 31 4.44 9.12 4.84
N VAL A 32 4.53 9.97 3.81
CA VAL A 32 3.78 11.22 3.74
C VAL A 32 2.28 10.96 3.62
N ALA A 33 1.88 9.98 2.82
CA ALA A 33 0.49 9.58 2.64
C ALA A 33 -0.10 9.00 3.93
N GLN A 34 0.66 8.17 4.63
CA GLN A 34 0.27 7.63 5.94
C GLN A 34 0.15 8.72 7.01
N ALA A 35 0.98 9.77 6.96
CA ALA A 35 0.91 10.89 7.89
C ALA A 35 -0.28 11.82 7.60
N GLN A 36 -0.51 12.19 6.34
CA GLN A 36 -1.60 13.09 5.94
C GLN A 36 -2.95 12.39 5.78
N ARG A 37 -2.95 11.05 5.65
CA ARG A 37 -4.11 10.16 5.51
C ARG A 37 -4.89 10.31 4.21
N TRP A 38 -4.24 10.76 3.15
CA TRP A 38 -4.81 10.81 1.81
C TRP A 38 -3.75 10.75 0.73
N VAL A 39 -4.14 10.34 -0.48
CA VAL A 39 -3.33 10.41 -1.70
C VAL A 39 -4.16 10.89 -2.87
N THR A 40 -3.55 11.62 -3.79
CA THR A 40 -4.17 11.96 -5.07
C THR A 40 -3.53 11.12 -6.17
N ILE A 41 -4.34 10.31 -6.83
CA ILE A 41 -3.93 9.36 -7.87
C ILE A 41 -4.28 9.99 -9.22
N HIS A 42 -3.28 10.11 -10.08
CA HIS A 42 -3.45 10.54 -11.47
C HIS A 42 -3.41 9.33 -12.40
N ARG A 43 -4.35 9.25 -13.34
CA ARG A 43 -4.34 8.23 -14.40
C ARG A 43 -3.17 8.48 -15.36
N LEU A 44 -2.38 7.45 -15.65
CA LEU A 44 -1.29 7.49 -16.63
C LEU A 44 -1.72 6.86 -17.94
N ASP A 45 -0.94 7.11 -19.00
CA ASP A 45 -1.15 6.47 -20.31
C ASP A 45 -1.05 4.93 -20.27
N THR A 46 -0.37 4.39 -19.25
CA THR A 46 -0.22 2.95 -19.03
C THR A 46 -1.39 2.32 -18.28
N ASP A 47 -2.27 3.15 -17.70
CA ASP A 47 -3.46 2.72 -16.98
C ASP A 47 -4.63 2.72 -17.95
N GLY A 48 -5.06 1.53 -18.37
CA GLY A 48 -6.25 1.42 -19.19
C GLY A 48 -7.50 1.89 -18.44
N GLU A 49 -8.50 2.36 -19.19
CA GLU A 49 -9.76 2.87 -18.63
C GLU A 49 -10.45 1.83 -17.75
N ARG A 50 -10.53 0.58 -18.23
CA ARG A 50 -11.14 -0.52 -17.50
C ARG A 50 -10.40 -0.79 -16.19
N GLU A 51 -9.09 -0.90 -16.23
CA GLU A 51 -8.26 -1.15 -15.05
C GLU A 51 -8.40 -0.03 -14.01
N TRP A 52 -8.48 1.21 -14.51
CA TRP A 52 -8.72 2.39 -13.69
C TRP A 52 -10.08 2.32 -12.99
N GLU A 53 -11.15 2.04 -13.72
CA GLU A 53 -12.50 1.90 -13.17
C GLU A 53 -12.58 0.76 -12.14
N GLU A 54 -11.97 -0.38 -12.42
CA GLU A 54 -11.97 -1.53 -11.50
C GLU A 54 -11.25 -1.20 -10.18
N VAL A 55 -10.07 -0.58 -10.23
CA VAL A 55 -9.33 -0.19 -9.01
C VAL A 55 -10.13 0.83 -8.21
N LEU A 56 -10.67 1.85 -8.86
CA LEU A 56 -11.50 2.85 -8.17
C LEU A 56 -12.76 2.22 -7.58
N GLY A 57 -13.38 1.27 -8.29
CA GLY A 57 -14.53 0.52 -7.81
C GLY A 57 -14.23 -0.31 -6.56
N VAL A 58 -13.06 -0.94 -6.47
CA VAL A 58 -12.64 -1.66 -5.26
C VAL A 58 -12.43 -0.70 -4.08
N ILE A 59 -11.74 0.42 -4.32
CA ILE A 59 -11.50 1.41 -3.26
C ILE A 59 -12.85 2.00 -2.80
N ALA A 60 -13.77 2.30 -3.70
CA ALA A 60 -15.07 2.90 -3.37
C ALA A 60 -16.04 1.95 -2.67
N GLN A 61 -15.85 0.64 -2.81
CA GLN A 61 -16.57 -0.36 -2.04
C GLN A 61 -16.01 -0.55 -0.62
N THR A 62 -14.85 0.03 -0.32
CA THR A 62 -14.25 -0.05 1.01
C THR A 62 -14.78 1.10 1.86
N GLU A 63 -15.63 0.79 2.84
CA GLU A 63 -16.33 1.81 3.64
C GLU A 63 -15.39 2.72 4.44
N GLU A 64 -14.18 2.24 4.78
CA GLU A 64 -13.15 3.02 5.47
C GLU A 64 -12.41 4.02 4.56
N LEU A 65 -12.65 3.98 3.24
CA LEU A 65 -12.00 4.84 2.25
C LEU A 65 -12.99 5.84 1.65
N GLU A 66 -12.64 7.12 1.71
CA GLU A 66 -13.36 8.19 1.04
C GLU A 66 -12.69 8.50 -0.30
N LEU A 67 -13.46 8.41 -1.40
CA LEU A 67 -12.99 8.85 -2.72
C LEU A 67 -13.61 10.18 -3.11
N THR A 68 -12.76 11.07 -3.63
CA THR A 68 -13.15 12.35 -4.22
C THR A 68 -12.59 12.45 -5.63
N LEU A 69 -13.47 12.69 -6.61
CA LEU A 69 -13.10 13.03 -7.99
C LEU A 69 -12.77 14.53 -8.06
N ASN A 70 -11.58 14.87 -8.53
CA ASN A 70 -11.14 16.26 -8.68
C ASN A 70 -11.40 16.77 -10.12
N ASP A 71 -11.45 18.10 -10.28
CA ASP A 71 -11.73 18.75 -11.57
C ASP A 71 -10.67 18.49 -12.65
N ASP A 72 -9.45 18.10 -12.26
CA ASP A 72 -8.34 17.77 -13.15
C ASP A 72 -8.36 16.30 -13.63
N GLY A 73 -9.36 15.53 -13.23
CA GLY A 73 -9.48 14.11 -13.56
C GLY A 73 -8.63 13.19 -12.69
N SER A 74 -8.00 13.73 -11.64
CA SER A 74 -7.35 12.93 -10.59
C SER A 74 -8.37 12.48 -9.55
N VAL A 75 -8.02 11.45 -8.78
CA VAL A 75 -8.86 10.94 -7.69
C VAL A 75 -8.11 11.01 -6.38
N THR A 76 -8.69 11.70 -5.41
CA THR A 76 -8.19 11.70 -4.04
C THR A 76 -8.83 10.57 -3.26
N VAL A 77 -7.99 9.71 -2.67
CA VAL A 77 -8.39 8.65 -1.75
C VAL A 77 -7.94 9.05 -0.35
N ARG A 78 -8.88 9.12 0.59
CA ARG A 78 -8.64 9.48 1.99
C ARG A 78 -9.08 8.34 2.89
N TRP A 79 -8.39 8.15 4.01
CA TRP A 79 -8.75 7.16 5.02
C TRP A 79 -8.62 7.78 6.41
N GLU A 80 -9.27 7.18 7.40
CA GLU A 80 -9.08 7.60 8.78
C GLU A 80 -7.91 6.85 9.42
N GLN A 81 -7.32 7.44 10.46
CA GLN A 81 -6.41 6.70 11.31
C GLN A 81 -7.26 5.66 12.04
N GLN A 82 -7.22 4.41 11.60
CA GLN A 82 -7.71 3.33 12.44
C GLN A 82 -6.91 3.43 13.73
N GLU A 83 -7.58 3.72 14.84
CA GLU A 83 -7.06 3.42 16.17
C GLU A 83 -6.79 1.92 16.14
N VAL A 84 -5.57 1.56 15.79
CA VAL A 84 -5.07 0.23 16.06
C VAL A 84 -5.17 0.12 17.56
N GLU A 85 -6.26 -0.50 18.05
CA GLU A 85 -6.31 -0.97 19.42
C GLU A 85 -4.97 -1.67 19.62
N VAL A 86 -4.15 -1.08 20.49
CA VAL A 86 -2.83 -1.60 20.85
C VAL A 86 -3.06 -2.84 21.70
N ALA A 87 -3.81 -3.82 21.18
CA ALA A 87 -3.95 -5.14 21.72
C ALA A 87 -2.65 -5.87 21.39
N GLY A 88 -1.61 -5.60 22.18
CA GLY A 88 -0.41 -6.44 22.18
C GLY A 88 0.94 -5.74 22.01
N ARG A 89 1.07 -4.44 22.30
CA ARG A 89 2.40 -3.97 22.78
C ARG A 89 2.46 -4.29 24.27
N GLY A 90 2.81 -5.55 24.56
CA GLY A 90 3.10 -5.99 25.91
C GLY A 90 3.97 -4.95 26.60
N GLU A 91 3.48 -4.47 27.73
CA GLU A 91 4.30 -3.85 28.75
C GLU A 91 5.44 -4.85 29.02
N ILE A 92 6.60 -4.58 28.44
CA ILE A 92 7.85 -5.14 28.95
C ILE A 92 8.02 -4.49 30.32
N GLU A 93 7.44 -5.14 31.32
CA GLU A 93 7.78 -4.98 32.72
C GLU A 93 9.27 -5.27 32.83
N TYR A 94 10.07 -4.22 32.70
CA TYR A 94 11.47 -4.27 33.07
C TYR A 94 11.46 -4.28 34.60
N GLU A 95 11.36 -5.45 35.22
CA GLU A 95 11.85 -5.63 36.57
C GLU A 95 13.37 -5.47 36.48
N PRO A 96 13.98 -4.39 37.01
CA PRO A 96 15.40 -4.44 37.28
C PRO A 96 15.56 -5.47 38.40
N GLU A 97 15.88 -6.71 38.03
CA GLU A 97 16.52 -7.65 38.92
C GLU A 97 17.81 -6.98 39.42
N GLU A 98 17.70 -6.30 40.57
CA GLU A 98 18.83 -5.89 41.40
C GLU A 98 19.55 -7.17 41.80
N GLU A 99 20.46 -7.62 40.94
CA GLU A 99 21.49 -8.56 41.31
C GLU A 99 22.39 -7.83 42.31
N ALA A 100 22.02 -7.92 43.58
CA ALA A 100 22.81 -7.43 44.70
C ALA A 100 24.19 -8.09 44.61
N ALA A 101 25.19 -7.30 44.24
CA ALA A 101 26.55 -7.75 44.06
C ALA A 101 27.08 -8.44 45.34
N PRO A 102 27.82 -9.56 45.21
CA PRO A 102 28.37 -10.26 46.36
C PRO A 102 29.49 -9.42 46.99
N PHE A 103 29.41 -9.23 48.31
CA PHE A 103 30.47 -8.66 49.14
C PHE A 103 31.43 -9.75 49.64
#